data_AF-G9KY04-F1
#
_entry.id   AF-G9KY04-F1
#
_cell.length_a   1.000
_cell.length_b   1.000
_cell.length_c   1.000
_cell.angle_alpha   90.00
_cell.angle_beta   90.00
_cell.angle_gamma   90.00
#
_symmetry.space_group_name_H-M   'P 1'
#
loop_
_entity.id
_entity.type
_entity.pdbx_description
1 polymer ?
#
loop_
_entity_poly.entity_id
_entity_poly.type
_entity_poly.pdbx_seq_one_letter_code
_entity_poly.pdbx_strand_id
1 'polypeptide(L)'
;VLQGHEKAQTMVALMNVYQEEDEAYQELVTGATMFFQYLLKPFRDMREVATLCKLSILKSLDEDNLGPKRIVALEKEAKEWTRQAEEAIVSIQDITVNYFKETVKALAGMQKQMEQDKKRFGQAAWATATPRLEKLKLMLARETLQLMRARELCLNHKRAEIHRKMEDLPEQEKNIDVVDELEIQYYEVQLELYEVKFEILKYEEILLITQLDSIKRLIKDKEEEVVYYDPCESPEELGALAGVAGLPGDQSAEVKELSRQCGRLESQRGRICARRARLRNRQDQCRENHRLRLQLAEESVKHFHQHHRIQVKRDKMKEEEQKKKEWINQERKKTLQRLRAFK
;
A
#
# COMPACT_ATOMS: atom_id res chain seq x y z
N VAL A 1 28.08 9.90 -12.43
CA VAL A 1 26.80 10.02 -13.17
C VAL A 1 26.13 11.38 -13.00
N LEU A 2 25.61 11.79 -11.82
CA LEU A 2 24.78 13.01 -11.68
C LEU A 2 25.42 14.32 -12.20
N GLN A 3 26.70 14.57 -11.90
CA GLN A 3 27.42 15.75 -12.44
C GLN A 3 27.68 15.67 -13.95
N GLY A 4 27.56 14.48 -14.54
CA GLY A 4 27.73 14.24 -15.98
C GLY A 4 26.59 14.83 -16.80
N HIS A 5 25.36 14.89 -16.25
CA HIS A 5 24.21 15.47 -16.94
C HIS A 5 24.44 16.95 -17.24
N GLU A 6 24.89 17.73 -16.27
CA GLU A 6 25.15 19.17 -16.44
C GLU A 6 26.29 19.44 -17.44
N LYS A 7 27.33 18.59 -17.42
CA LYS A 7 28.51 18.72 -18.28
C LYS A 7 28.26 18.26 -19.72
N ALA A 8 27.26 17.41 -19.96
CA ALA A 8 26.91 16.94 -21.29
C ALA A 8 26.22 18.05 -22.10
N GLN A 9 26.97 18.69 -23.01
CA GLN A 9 26.46 19.74 -23.90
C GLN A 9 25.87 19.19 -25.20
N THR A 10 26.23 17.97 -25.59
CA THR A 10 25.75 17.30 -26.81
C THR A 10 24.85 16.12 -26.49
N MET A 11 23.92 15.80 -27.39
CA MET A 11 23.02 14.65 -27.21
C MET A 11 23.82 13.33 -27.12
N VAL A 12 24.90 13.20 -27.89
CA VAL A 12 25.77 12.01 -27.85
C VAL A 12 26.42 11.83 -26.47
N ALA A 13 26.97 12.92 -25.90
CA ALA A 13 27.56 12.86 -24.56
C ALA A 13 26.50 12.51 -23.50
N LEU A 14 25.29 13.04 -23.63
CA LEU A 14 24.18 12.74 -22.72
C LEU A 14 23.71 11.28 -22.82
N MET A 15 23.67 10.70 -24.03
CA MET A 15 23.34 9.29 -24.22
C MET A 15 24.36 8.35 -23.55
N ASN A 16 25.65 8.71 -23.55
CA ASN A 16 26.67 7.96 -22.81
C ASN A 16 26.44 8.04 -21.29
N VAL A 17 26.13 9.25 -20.76
CA VAL A 17 25.79 9.41 -19.34
C VAL A 17 24.56 8.59 -18.95
N TYR A 18 23.55 8.53 -19.82
CA TYR A 18 22.36 7.70 -19.62
C TYR A 18 22.65 6.21 -19.61
N GLN A 19 23.59 5.74 -20.44
CA GLN A 19 24.03 4.36 -20.42
C GLN A 19 24.74 4.02 -19.10
N GLU A 20 25.66 4.87 -18.64
CA GLU A 20 26.30 4.74 -17.33
C GLU A 20 25.29 4.77 -16.17
N GLU A 21 24.25 5.61 -16.27
CA GLU A 21 23.17 5.70 -15.29
C GLU A 21 22.34 4.41 -15.24
N ASP A 22 22.03 3.83 -16.40
CA ASP A 22 21.30 2.56 -16.50
C ASP A 22 22.11 1.39 -15.93
N GLU A 23 23.42 1.35 -16.19
CA GLU A 23 24.35 0.36 -15.62
C GLU A 23 24.46 0.49 -14.10
N ALA A 24 24.68 1.72 -13.60
CA ALA A 24 24.71 1.99 -12.16
C ALA A 24 23.39 1.64 -11.47
N TYR A 25 22.24 1.84 -12.14
CA TYR A 25 20.95 1.42 -11.63
C TYR A 25 20.83 -0.11 -11.55
N GLN A 26 21.32 -0.86 -12.54
CA GLN A 26 21.33 -2.33 -12.48
C GLN A 26 22.22 -2.85 -11.35
N GLU A 27 23.38 -2.24 -11.12
CA GLU A 27 24.24 -2.56 -9.98
C GLU A 27 23.55 -2.27 -8.65
N LEU A 28 22.89 -1.11 -8.54
CA LEU A 28 22.09 -0.76 -7.37
C LEU A 28 20.98 -1.79 -7.10
N VAL A 29 20.23 -2.19 -8.12
CA VAL A 29 19.16 -3.20 -7.99
C VAL A 29 19.75 -4.55 -7.57
N THR A 30 20.90 -4.94 -8.11
CA THR A 30 21.59 -6.19 -7.74
C THR A 30 22.03 -6.14 -6.27
N GLY A 31 22.73 -5.07 -5.86
CA GLY A 31 23.18 -4.89 -4.49
C GLY A 31 22.01 -4.80 -3.50
N ALA A 32 20.96 -4.04 -3.84
CA ALA A 32 19.74 -3.97 -3.04
C ALA A 32 19.08 -5.36 -2.93
N THR A 33 18.96 -6.10 -4.03
CA THR A 33 18.39 -7.46 -4.02
C THR A 33 19.16 -8.36 -3.07
N MET A 34 20.49 -8.39 -3.14
CA MET A 34 21.31 -9.18 -2.23
C MET A 34 21.15 -8.76 -0.77
N PHE A 35 21.17 -7.44 -0.50
CA PHE A 35 20.99 -6.90 0.84
C PHE A 35 19.62 -7.25 1.43
N PHE A 36 18.54 -7.02 0.69
CA PHE A 36 17.19 -7.32 1.15
C PHE A 36 16.92 -8.82 1.24
N GLN A 37 17.51 -9.66 0.38
CA GLN A 37 17.47 -11.11 0.54
C GLN A 37 18.15 -11.57 1.83
N TYR A 38 19.29 -10.97 2.18
CA TYR A 38 19.96 -11.23 3.44
C TYR A 38 19.10 -10.83 4.65
N LEU A 39 18.48 -9.64 4.62
CA LEU A 39 17.56 -9.19 5.67
C LEU A 39 16.32 -10.08 5.80
N LEU A 40 15.79 -10.60 4.69
CA LEU A 40 14.61 -11.46 4.67
C LEU A 40 14.87 -12.86 5.22
N LYS A 41 16.13 -13.34 5.14
CA LYS A 41 16.50 -14.72 5.48
C LYS A 41 16.06 -15.16 6.90
N PRO A 42 16.39 -14.45 7.99
CA PRO A 42 16.00 -14.87 9.34
C PRO A 42 14.47 -14.99 9.52
N PHE A 43 13.70 -14.09 8.92
CA PHE A 43 12.23 -14.14 9.02
C PHE A 43 11.62 -15.24 8.16
N ARG A 44 12.19 -15.51 6.99
CA ARG A 44 11.77 -16.65 6.16
C ARG A 44 12.00 -17.98 6.88
N ASP A 45 13.18 -18.11 7.49
CA ASP A 45 13.55 -19.29 8.26
C ASP A 45 12.64 -19.43 9.50
N MET A 46 12.40 -18.32 10.22
CA MET A 46 11.49 -18.32 11.38
C MET A 46 10.07 -18.72 11.00
N ARG A 47 9.54 -18.19 9.90
CA ARG A 47 8.20 -18.56 9.39
C ARG A 47 8.13 -20.05 9.05
N GLU A 48 9.16 -20.58 8.41
CA GLU A 48 9.23 -21.99 8.04
C GLU A 48 9.27 -22.90 9.27
N VAL A 49 10.20 -22.64 10.20
CA VAL A 49 10.33 -23.38 11.46
C VAL A 49 9.03 -23.32 12.25
N ALA A 50 8.46 -22.13 12.45
CA ALA A 50 7.21 -21.98 13.20
C ALA A 50 6.03 -22.74 12.57
N THR A 51 5.95 -22.75 11.23
CA THR A 51 4.92 -23.51 10.51
C THR A 51 5.11 -25.02 10.67
N LEU A 52 6.36 -25.51 10.58
CA LEU A 52 6.69 -26.93 10.75
C LEU A 52 6.43 -27.40 12.18
N CYS A 53 6.86 -26.63 13.19
CA CYS A 53 6.62 -26.93 14.61
C CYS A 53 5.12 -26.99 14.91
N LYS A 54 4.35 -26.00 14.44
CA LYS A 54 2.89 -26.00 14.56
C LYS A 54 2.28 -27.25 13.92
N LEU A 55 2.69 -27.59 12.70
CA LEU A 55 2.18 -28.77 11.99
C LEU A 55 2.48 -30.07 12.75
N SER A 56 3.69 -30.20 13.31
CA SER A 56 4.06 -31.34 14.12
C SER A 56 3.18 -31.46 15.37
N ILE A 57 2.89 -30.35 16.03
CA ILE A 57 2.00 -30.32 17.20
C ILE A 57 0.58 -30.75 16.82
N LEU A 58 0.05 -30.23 15.71
CA LEU A 58 -1.28 -30.59 15.22
C LEU A 58 -1.39 -32.08 14.89
N LYS A 59 -0.35 -32.68 14.33
CA LYS A 59 -0.29 -34.13 14.09
C LYS A 59 -0.33 -34.92 15.40
N SER A 60 0.49 -34.55 16.39
CA SER A 60 0.46 -35.19 17.70
C SER A 60 -0.90 -35.06 18.39
N LEU A 61 -1.58 -33.91 18.23
CA LEU A 61 -2.93 -33.73 18.79
C LEU A 61 -3.99 -34.63 18.14
N ASP A 62 -3.79 -35.05 16.89
CA ASP A 62 -4.72 -35.90 16.12
C ASP A 62 -4.40 -37.39 16.27
N GLU A 63 -3.11 -37.76 16.26
CA GLU A 63 -2.64 -39.15 16.20
C GLU A 63 -2.33 -39.76 17.58
N ASP A 64 -1.92 -38.95 18.57
CA ASP A 64 -1.44 -39.47 19.86
C ASP A 64 -2.56 -39.52 20.92
N ASN A 65 -2.59 -40.58 21.73
CA ASN A 65 -3.46 -40.68 22.91
C ASN A 65 -2.91 -39.83 24.07
N LEU A 66 -3.18 -38.52 24.04
CA LEU A 66 -2.64 -37.56 24.99
C LEU A 66 -3.57 -37.29 26.18
N GLY A 67 -2.99 -37.06 27.36
CA GLY A 67 -3.75 -36.64 28.53
C GLY A 67 -4.25 -35.18 28.42
N PRO A 68 -5.35 -34.80 29.11
CA PRO A 68 -5.95 -33.47 28.99
C PRO A 68 -4.98 -32.31 29.26
N LYS A 69 -4.09 -32.46 30.25
CA LYS A 69 -3.06 -31.44 30.56
C LYS A 69 -2.06 -31.24 29.42
N ARG A 70 -1.72 -32.31 28.70
CA ARG A 70 -0.77 -32.25 27.57
C ARG A 70 -1.42 -31.64 26.34
N ILE A 71 -2.70 -31.95 26.09
CA ILE A 71 -3.50 -31.33 25.02
C ILE A 71 -3.51 -29.81 25.18
N VAL A 72 -3.92 -29.30 26.35
CA VAL A 72 -3.95 -27.86 26.62
C VAL A 72 -2.57 -27.20 26.47
N ALA A 73 -1.51 -27.89 26.91
CA ALA A 73 -0.14 -27.38 26.76
C ALA A 73 0.28 -27.27 25.28
N LEU A 74 -0.02 -28.30 24.48
CA LEU A 74 0.26 -28.31 23.04
C LEU A 74 -0.57 -27.29 22.26
N GLU A 75 -1.85 -27.11 22.61
CA GLU A 75 -2.68 -26.06 22.02
C GLU A 75 -2.10 -24.66 22.29
N LYS A 76 -1.62 -24.41 23.51
CA LYS A 76 -0.94 -23.16 23.86
C LYS A 76 0.36 -22.99 23.05
N GLU A 77 1.14 -24.05 22.90
CA GLU A 77 2.37 -24.03 22.11
C GLU A 77 2.08 -23.77 20.62
N ALA A 78 1.04 -24.39 20.04
CA ALA A 78 0.63 -24.16 18.66
C ALA A 78 0.16 -22.73 18.41
N LYS A 79 -0.50 -22.09 19.39
CA LYS A 79 -0.86 -20.66 19.34
C LYS A 79 0.38 -19.78 19.33
N GLU A 80 1.37 -20.09 20.17
CA GLU A 80 2.63 -19.34 20.21
C GLU A 80 3.42 -19.46 18.89
N TRP A 81 3.52 -20.67 18.31
CA TRP A 81 4.12 -20.85 16.98
C TRP A 81 3.33 -20.10 15.89
N THR A 82 2.00 -20.02 16.01
CA THR A 82 1.18 -19.22 15.08
C THR A 82 1.55 -17.74 15.18
N ARG A 83 1.66 -17.19 16.40
CA ARG A 83 2.06 -15.80 16.63
C ARG A 83 3.43 -15.50 16.03
N GLN A 84 4.41 -16.37 16.26
CA GLN A 84 5.77 -16.19 15.72
C GLN A 84 5.81 -16.25 14.19
N ALA A 85 5.03 -17.14 13.57
CA ALA A 85 4.90 -17.19 12.12
C ALA A 85 4.27 -15.90 11.55
N GLU A 86 3.25 -15.36 12.22
CA GLU A 86 2.60 -14.10 11.83
C GLU A 86 3.55 -12.89 11.95
N GLU A 87 4.27 -12.76 13.06
CA GLU A 87 5.27 -11.70 13.27
C GLU A 87 6.39 -11.74 12.21
N ALA A 88 6.83 -12.94 11.84
CA ALA A 88 7.79 -13.15 10.77
C ALA A 88 7.20 -12.73 9.39
N ILE A 89 5.92 -13.01 9.13
CA ILE A 89 5.23 -12.57 7.91
C ILE A 89 5.16 -11.05 7.83
N VAL A 90 4.80 -10.36 8.91
CA VAL A 90 4.77 -8.88 8.96
C VAL A 90 6.14 -8.31 8.66
N SER A 91 7.18 -8.84 9.32
CA SER A 91 8.56 -8.41 9.09
C SER A 91 9.00 -8.61 7.64
N ILE A 92 8.64 -9.75 7.02
CA ILE A 92 8.91 -10.00 5.59
C ILE A 92 8.21 -8.96 4.71
N GLN A 93 6.95 -8.63 5.00
CA GLN A 93 6.19 -7.66 4.22
C GLN A 93 6.80 -6.26 4.33
N ASP A 94 7.16 -5.82 5.53
CA ASP A 94 7.76 -4.50 5.76
C ASP A 94 9.12 -4.35 5.08
N ILE A 95 9.96 -5.38 5.16
CA ILE A 95 11.25 -5.42 4.44
C ILE A 95 11.04 -5.37 2.93
N THR A 96 10.01 -6.06 2.42
CA THR A 96 9.65 -6.02 0.99
C THR A 96 9.17 -4.64 0.55
N VAL A 97 8.38 -3.94 1.38
CA VAL A 97 7.97 -2.55 1.12
C VAL A 97 9.20 -1.65 1.04
N ASN A 98 10.17 -1.82 1.95
CA ASN A 98 11.40 -1.04 1.95
C ASN A 98 12.27 -1.29 0.69
N TYR A 99 12.37 -2.54 0.23
CA TYR A 99 13.04 -2.85 -1.04
C TYR A 99 12.47 -2.04 -2.20
N PHE A 100 11.15 -2.14 -2.42
CA PHE A 100 10.50 -1.43 -3.52
C PHE A 100 10.52 0.09 -3.33
N LYS A 101 10.54 0.57 -2.09
CA LYS A 101 10.63 2.00 -1.81
C LYS A 101 11.96 2.58 -2.30
N GLU A 102 13.07 1.87 -2.09
CA GLU A 102 14.38 2.32 -2.56
C GLU A 102 14.53 2.20 -4.09
N THR A 103 14.04 1.11 -4.71
CA THR A 103 14.09 0.98 -6.19
C THR A 103 13.24 2.04 -6.89
N VAL A 104 12.01 2.27 -6.42
CA VAL A 104 11.11 3.33 -6.93
C VAL A 104 11.73 4.70 -6.76
N LYS A 105 12.37 4.98 -5.62
CA LYS A 105 13.02 6.27 -5.36
C LYS A 105 14.16 6.53 -6.35
N ALA A 106 14.97 5.53 -6.65
CA ALA A 106 16.03 5.64 -7.66
C ALA A 106 15.46 5.89 -9.06
N LEU A 107 14.48 5.10 -9.50
CA LEU A 107 13.81 5.30 -10.80
C LEU A 107 13.12 6.65 -10.93
N ALA A 108 12.45 7.12 -9.88
CA ALA A 108 11.81 8.44 -9.85
C ALA A 108 12.85 9.56 -9.97
N GLY A 109 14.03 9.39 -9.37
CA GLY A 109 15.18 10.27 -9.53
C GLY A 109 15.65 10.35 -10.99
N MET A 110 15.90 9.20 -11.62
CA MET A 110 16.32 9.11 -13.03
C MET A 110 15.29 9.74 -13.97
N GLN A 111 14.00 9.43 -13.78
CA GLN A 111 12.93 10.02 -14.61
C GLN A 111 12.89 11.54 -14.45
N LYS A 112 12.97 12.04 -13.22
CA LYS A 112 12.96 13.49 -12.94
C LYS A 112 14.16 14.18 -13.61
N GLN A 113 15.33 13.55 -13.57
CA GLN A 113 16.54 14.06 -14.23
C GLN A 113 16.34 14.13 -15.74
N MET A 114 15.82 13.08 -16.39
CA MET A 114 15.54 13.11 -17.83
C MET A 114 14.49 14.16 -18.21
N GLU A 115 13.46 14.39 -17.39
CA GLU A 115 12.47 15.45 -17.67
C GLU A 115 13.07 16.86 -17.50
N GLN A 116 14.15 17.01 -16.71
CA GLN A 116 14.92 18.26 -16.68
C GLN A 116 15.81 18.39 -17.91
N ASP A 117 16.50 17.31 -18.30
CA ASP A 117 17.35 17.28 -19.48
C ASP A 117 16.56 17.54 -20.76
N LYS A 118 15.32 17.06 -20.86
CA LYS A 118 14.40 17.35 -21.96
C LYS A 118 14.24 18.84 -22.23
N LYS A 119 14.30 19.69 -21.20
CA LYS A 119 14.16 21.15 -21.35
C LYS A 119 15.38 21.81 -21.97
N ARG A 120 16.54 21.14 -21.94
CA ARG A 120 17.83 21.66 -22.44
C ARG A 120 18.05 21.39 -23.93
N PHE A 121 17.35 20.40 -24.49
CA PHE A 121 17.55 19.97 -25.88
C PHE A 121 16.30 20.25 -26.72
N GLY A 122 16.51 20.62 -27.99
CA GLY A 122 15.44 20.78 -28.95
C GLY A 122 14.76 19.45 -29.30
N GLN A 123 13.53 19.51 -29.83
CA GLN A 123 12.69 18.34 -30.10
C GLN A 123 13.37 17.29 -31.01
N ALA A 124 14.08 17.74 -32.04
CA ALA A 124 14.79 16.85 -32.97
C ALA A 124 15.94 16.08 -32.29
N ALA A 125 16.75 16.76 -31.47
CA ALA A 125 17.81 16.10 -30.72
C ALA A 125 17.23 15.16 -29.65
N TRP A 126 16.16 15.57 -28.96
CA TRP A 126 15.53 14.78 -27.90
C TRP A 126 14.84 13.50 -28.40
N ALA A 127 14.53 13.42 -29.70
CA ALA A 127 13.95 12.22 -30.29
C ALA A 127 14.80 10.96 -29.99
N THR A 128 16.13 11.09 -29.97
CA THR A 128 17.06 9.99 -29.65
C THR A 128 16.94 9.49 -28.20
N ALA A 129 16.65 10.38 -27.24
CA ALA A 129 16.51 10.03 -25.82
C ALA A 129 15.08 9.61 -25.42
N THR A 130 14.10 9.84 -26.30
CA THR A 130 12.68 9.56 -26.03
C THR A 130 12.38 8.09 -25.70
N PRO A 131 12.94 7.08 -26.42
CA PRO A 131 12.73 5.68 -26.09
C PRO A 131 13.18 5.30 -24.67
N ARG A 132 14.31 5.88 -24.20
CA ARG A 132 14.79 5.65 -22.83
C ARG A 132 13.82 6.23 -21.80
N LEU A 133 13.33 7.45 -22.01
CA LEU A 133 12.35 8.07 -21.09
C LEU A 133 11.07 7.23 -20.98
N GLU A 134 10.60 6.67 -22.10
CA GLU A 134 9.44 5.79 -22.13
C GLU A 134 9.69 4.48 -21.38
N LYS A 135 10.85 3.87 -21.60
CA LYS A 135 11.29 2.69 -20.84
C LYS A 135 11.33 2.97 -19.34
N LEU A 136 11.89 4.11 -18.91
CA LEU A 136 11.92 4.50 -17.49
C LEU A 136 10.52 4.71 -16.91
N LYS A 137 9.60 5.35 -17.65
CA LYS A 137 8.20 5.50 -17.23
C LYS A 137 7.52 4.14 -17.01
N LEU A 138 7.75 3.18 -17.90
CA LEU A 138 7.24 1.81 -17.75
C LEU A 138 7.85 1.10 -16.54
N MET A 139 9.17 1.17 -16.37
CA MET A 139 9.85 0.54 -15.23
C MET A 139 9.37 1.14 -13.91
N LEU A 140 9.28 2.47 -13.81
CA LEU A 140 8.78 3.15 -12.62
C LEU A 140 7.34 2.76 -12.32
N ALA A 141 6.47 2.71 -13.33
CA ALA A 141 5.07 2.33 -13.13
C ALA A 141 4.94 0.87 -12.64
N ARG A 142 5.76 -0.05 -13.15
CA ARG A 142 5.81 -1.45 -12.70
C ARG A 142 6.32 -1.57 -11.26
N GLU A 143 7.44 -0.95 -10.94
CA GLU A 143 8.02 -0.99 -9.59
C GLU A 143 7.10 -0.33 -8.57
N THR A 144 6.48 0.81 -8.91
CA THR A 144 5.54 1.47 -8.01
C THR A 144 4.28 0.65 -7.79
N LEU A 145 3.82 -0.09 -8.81
CA LEU A 145 2.71 -1.03 -8.66
C LEU A 145 3.06 -2.17 -7.69
N GLN A 146 4.29 -2.68 -7.72
CA GLN A 146 4.75 -3.68 -6.74
C GLN A 146 4.85 -3.09 -5.33
N LEU A 147 5.38 -1.87 -5.18
CA LEU A 147 5.41 -1.15 -3.90
C LEU A 147 4.00 -1.00 -3.31
N MET A 148 3.03 -0.56 -4.12
CA MET A 148 1.67 -0.36 -3.64
C MET A 148 0.98 -1.68 -3.28
N ARG A 149 1.22 -2.76 -4.03
CA ARG A 149 0.71 -4.10 -3.68
C ARG A 149 1.31 -4.62 -2.38
N ALA A 150 2.61 -4.41 -2.16
CA ALA A 150 3.26 -4.76 -0.91
C ALA A 150 2.67 -3.98 0.28
N ARG A 151 2.45 -2.66 0.10
CA ARG A 151 1.76 -1.83 1.11
C ARG A 151 0.32 -2.27 1.37
N GLU A 152 -0.42 -2.63 0.33
CA GLU A 152 -1.78 -3.16 0.45
C GLU A 152 -1.80 -4.43 1.32
N LEU A 153 -0.81 -5.32 1.18
CA LEU A 153 -0.68 -6.50 2.03
C LEU A 153 -0.44 -6.13 3.50
N CYS A 154 0.50 -5.22 3.79
CA CYS A 154 0.74 -4.74 5.16
C CYS A 154 -0.52 -4.15 5.80
N LEU A 155 -1.25 -3.29 5.06
CA LEU A 155 -2.46 -2.64 5.56
C LEU A 155 -3.60 -3.63 5.78
N ASN A 156 -3.77 -4.62 4.91
CA ASN A 156 -4.75 -5.69 5.12
C ASN A 156 -4.41 -6.52 6.38
N HIS A 157 -3.13 -6.77 6.64
CA HIS A 157 -2.70 -7.44 7.87
C HIS A 157 -3.01 -6.59 9.10
N LYS A 158 -2.63 -5.31 9.11
CA LYS A 158 -2.92 -4.36 10.20
C LYS A 158 -4.42 -4.26 10.47
N ARG A 159 -5.24 -4.23 9.42
CA ARG A 159 -6.70 -4.23 9.55
C ARG A 159 -7.23 -5.52 10.19
N ALA A 160 -6.71 -6.68 9.77
CA ALA A 160 -7.08 -7.96 10.37
C ALA A 160 -6.62 -8.07 11.83
N GLU A 161 -5.45 -7.51 12.17
CA GLU A 161 -4.96 -7.41 13.55
C GLU A 161 -5.89 -6.58 14.43
N ILE A 162 -6.33 -5.41 13.96
CA ILE A 162 -7.31 -4.57 14.69
C ILE A 162 -8.61 -5.34 14.90
N HIS A 163 -9.10 -6.04 13.88
CA HIS A 163 -10.30 -6.86 13.99
C HIS A 163 -10.16 -7.97 15.05
N ARG A 164 -9.04 -8.70 15.05
CA ARG A 164 -8.75 -9.72 16.06
C ARG A 164 -8.68 -9.13 17.47
N LYS A 165 -8.02 -7.98 17.63
CA LYS A 165 -7.99 -7.26 18.91
C LYS A 165 -9.39 -6.90 19.40
N MET A 166 -10.30 -6.51 18.52
CA MET A 166 -11.70 -6.25 18.90
C MET A 166 -12.44 -7.52 19.33
N GLU A 167 -12.22 -8.65 18.66
CA GLU A 167 -12.85 -9.95 18.98
C GLU A 167 -12.34 -10.56 20.28
N ASP A 168 -11.04 -10.44 20.55
CA ASP A 168 -10.35 -11.04 21.70
C ASP A 168 -10.50 -10.23 23.01
N LEU A 169 -11.20 -9.08 22.98
CA LEU A 169 -11.42 -8.26 24.17
C LEU A 169 -12.28 -9.00 25.22
N PRO A 170 -11.77 -9.21 26.45
CA PRO A 170 -12.54 -9.83 27.51
C PRO A 170 -13.72 -8.93 27.91
N GLU A 171 -14.84 -9.52 28.36
CA GLU A 171 -16.06 -8.78 28.70
C GLU A 171 -15.87 -7.66 29.73
N GLN A 172 -14.83 -7.76 30.56
CA GLN A 172 -14.46 -6.77 31.57
C GLN A 172 -13.61 -5.60 31.01
N GLU A 173 -12.89 -5.80 29.89
CA GLU A 173 -12.09 -4.78 29.19
C GLU A 173 -12.80 -4.17 27.99
N LYS A 174 -14.07 -4.55 27.74
CA LYS A 174 -15.00 -3.81 26.87
C LYS A 174 -15.39 -2.45 27.47
N ASN A 175 -14.41 -1.70 27.94
CA ASN A 175 -14.57 -0.27 28.18
C ASN A 175 -14.87 0.36 26.83
N ILE A 176 -15.94 1.13 26.77
CA ILE A 176 -16.43 1.80 25.56
C ILE A 176 -15.28 2.53 24.85
N ASP A 177 -14.40 3.17 25.62
CA ASP A 177 -13.25 3.93 25.13
C ASP A 177 -12.24 3.07 24.34
N VAL A 178 -11.98 1.82 24.76
CA VAL A 178 -11.02 0.93 24.08
C VAL A 178 -11.58 0.43 22.75
N VAL A 179 -12.88 0.15 22.72
CA VAL A 179 -13.57 -0.28 21.49
C VAL A 179 -13.64 0.89 20.50
N ASP A 180 -13.97 2.09 20.97
CA ASP A 180 -14.03 3.29 20.14
C ASP A 180 -12.65 3.63 19.54
N GLU A 181 -11.58 3.52 20.33
CA GLU A 181 -10.21 3.72 19.84
C GLU A 181 -9.83 2.70 18.75
N LEU A 182 -10.12 1.42 18.95
CA LEU A 182 -9.87 0.40 17.92
C LEU A 182 -10.71 0.66 16.66
N GLU A 183 -11.95 1.14 16.80
CA GLU A 183 -12.81 1.47 15.66
C GLU A 183 -12.26 2.66 14.87
N ILE A 184 -11.76 3.69 15.56
CA ILE A 184 -11.07 4.83 14.94
C ILE A 184 -9.85 4.33 14.14
N GLN A 185 -8.99 3.52 14.76
CA GLN A 185 -7.81 2.93 14.09
C GLN A 185 -8.20 2.08 12.88
N TYR A 186 -9.30 1.33 12.97
CA TYR A 186 -9.81 0.55 11.84
C TYR A 186 -10.18 1.46 10.66
N TYR A 187 -10.89 2.56 10.91
CA TYR A 187 -11.23 3.52 9.87
C TYR A 187 -10.00 4.20 9.27
N GLU A 188 -9.00 4.57 10.07
CA GLU A 188 -7.75 5.16 9.58
C GLU A 188 -7.03 4.22 8.62
N VAL A 189 -6.85 2.95 9.02
CA VAL A 189 -6.22 1.93 8.17
C VAL A 189 -7.05 1.66 6.92
N GLN A 190 -8.37 1.67 7.01
CA GLN A 190 -9.26 1.49 5.85
C GLN A 190 -9.16 2.65 4.86
N LEU A 191 -9.03 3.89 5.35
CA LEU A 191 -8.83 5.07 4.51
C LEU A 191 -7.47 5.02 3.80
N GLU A 192 -6.40 4.66 4.52
CA GLU A 192 -5.07 4.46 3.94
C GLU A 192 -5.09 3.34 2.87
N LEU A 193 -5.82 2.26 3.12
CA LEU A 193 -6.01 1.17 2.16
C LEU A 193 -6.69 1.65 0.88
N TYR A 194 -7.66 2.56 0.98
CA TYR A 194 -8.29 3.15 -0.21
C TYR A 194 -7.32 4.04 -0.98
N GLU A 195 -6.47 4.82 -0.31
CA GLU A 195 -5.43 5.63 -0.96
C GLU A 195 -4.43 4.75 -1.73
N VAL A 196 -3.95 3.66 -1.10
CA VAL A 196 -3.07 2.69 -1.77
C VAL A 196 -3.77 2.05 -2.97
N LYS A 197 -5.05 1.67 -2.85
CA LYS A 197 -5.84 1.13 -3.98
C LYS A 197 -6.01 2.14 -5.11
N PHE A 198 -6.15 3.44 -4.81
CA PHE A 198 -6.17 4.48 -5.83
C PHE A 198 -4.85 4.57 -6.59
N GLU A 199 -3.72 4.54 -5.87
CA GLU A 199 -2.41 4.52 -6.51
C GLU A 199 -2.19 3.26 -7.35
N ILE A 200 -2.63 2.07 -6.89
CA ILE A 200 -2.62 0.84 -7.71
C ILE A 200 -3.36 1.07 -9.03
N LEU A 201 -4.61 1.57 -8.97
CA LEU A 201 -5.43 1.80 -10.17
C LEU A 201 -4.80 2.84 -11.11
N LYS A 202 -4.17 3.88 -10.56
CA LYS A 202 -3.47 4.92 -11.33
C LYS A 202 -2.27 4.34 -12.08
N TYR A 203 -1.44 3.52 -11.43
CA TYR A 203 -0.29 2.90 -12.10
C TYR A 203 -0.70 1.78 -13.07
N GLU A 204 -1.77 1.02 -12.79
CA GLU A 204 -2.39 0.12 -13.77
C GLU A 204 -2.84 0.89 -15.03
N GLU A 205 -3.47 2.06 -14.86
CA GLU A 205 -3.89 2.90 -15.97
C GLU A 205 -2.71 3.47 -16.77
N ILE A 206 -1.65 3.94 -16.10
CA ILE A 206 -0.42 4.44 -16.77
C ILE A 206 0.20 3.36 -17.65
N LEU A 207 0.26 2.10 -17.17
CA LEU A 207 0.78 0.98 -17.96
C LEU A 207 -0.06 0.74 -19.22
N LEU A 208 -1.39 0.76 -19.11
CA LEU A 208 -2.28 0.61 -20.25
C LEU A 208 -2.18 1.77 -21.24
N ILE A 209 -2.09 3.01 -20.76
CA ILE A 209 -1.92 4.20 -21.60
C ILE A 209 -0.60 4.10 -22.38
N THR A 210 0.48 3.73 -21.71
CA THR A 210 1.79 3.63 -22.36
C THR A 210 1.81 2.52 -23.43
N GLN A 211 1.12 1.40 -23.19
CA GLN A 211 0.92 0.35 -24.19
C GLN A 211 0.05 0.82 -25.36
N LEU A 212 -1.05 1.52 -25.08
CA LEU A 212 -1.93 2.10 -26.09
C LEU A 212 -1.17 3.07 -26.99
N ASP A 213 -0.35 3.95 -26.41
CA ASP A 213 0.44 4.93 -27.16
C ASP A 213 1.47 4.24 -28.07
N SER A 214 2.08 3.15 -27.60
CA SER A 214 3.00 2.34 -28.41
C SER A 214 2.30 1.65 -29.58
N ILE A 215 1.14 1.03 -29.36
CA ILE A 215 0.38 0.35 -30.43
C ILE A 215 -0.16 1.37 -31.43
N LYS A 216 -0.65 2.53 -30.97
CA LYS A 216 -1.12 3.61 -31.85
C LYS A 216 0.00 4.14 -32.75
N ARG A 217 1.23 4.26 -32.24
CA ARG A 217 2.39 4.60 -33.07
C ARG A 217 2.68 3.51 -34.09
N LEU A 218 2.69 2.23 -33.69
CA LEU A 218 2.95 1.13 -34.60
C LEU A 218 1.91 1.05 -35.74
N ILE A 219 0.63 1.30 -35.44
CA ILE A 219 -0.42 1.41 -36.45
C ILE A 219 -0.09 2.54 -37.43
N LYS A 220 0.24 3.73 -36.90
CA LYS A 220 0.57 4.90 -37.72
C LYS A 220 1.80 4.64 -38.61
N ASP A 221 2.86 4.06 -38.06
CA ASP A 221 4.10 3.74 -38.79
C ASP A 221 3.84 2.76 -39.95
N LYS A 222 2.90 1.81 -39.75
CA LYS A 222 2.48 0.85 -40.77
C LYS A 222 1.55 1.47 -41.81
N GLU A 223 0.68 2.40 -41.42
CA GLU A 223 -0.19 3.14 -42.34
C GLU A 223 0.60 4.14 -43.20
N GLU A 224 1.69 4.69 -42.67
CA GLU A 224 2.60 5.62 -43.36
C GLU A 224 3.75 4.89 -44.10
N GLU A 225 3.75 3.56 -44.13
CA GLU A 225 4.76 2.75 -44.82
C GLU A 225 4.64 2.92 -46.35
N VAL A 226 5.53 3.71 -46.94
CA VAL A 226 5.56 3.95 -48.39
C VAL A 226 6.19 2.76 -49.11
N VAL A 227 5.37 1.97 -49.80
CA VAL A 227 5.84 0.86 -50.65
C VAL A 227 6.20 1.40 -52.04
N TYR A 228 7.49 1.37 -52.38
CA TYR A 228 7.97 1.63 -53.74
C TYR A 228 7.90 0.35 -54.56
N TYR A 229 7.09 0.36 -55.61
CA TYR A 229 7.04 -0.73 -56.59
C TYR A 229 8.01 -0.42 -57.72
N ASP A 230 8.83 -1.41 -58.10
CA ASP A 230 9.67 -1.33 -59.30
C ASP A 230 8.76 -1.34 -60.56
N PRO A 231 9.05 -0.57 -61.61
CA PRO A 231 8.25 -0.60 -62.84
C PRO A 231 8.30 -2.00 -63.46
N CYS A 232 7.13 -2.64 -63.62
CA CYS A 232 7.06 -3.91 -64.34
C CYS A 232 7.20 -3.65 -65.86
N GLU A 233 8.06 -4.41 -66.53
CA GLU A 233 8.32 -4.28 -67.97
C GLU A 233 7.37 -5.16 -68.80
N SER A 234 6.70 -6.14 -68.20
CA SER A 234 5.77 -7.04 -68.90
C SER A 234 4.48 -7.38 -68.12
N PRO A 235 3.36 -7.68 -68.81
CA PRO A 235 2.10 -8.10 -68.17
C PRO A 235 2.21 -9.43 -67.41
N GLU A 236 3.14 -10.30 -67.78
CA GLU A 236 3.37 -11.59 -67.10
C GLU A 236 4.00 -11.40 -65.70
N GLU A 237 4.82 -10.36 -65.49
CA GLU A 237 5.44 -10.03 -64.20
C GLU A 237 4.40 -9.59 -63.14
N LEU A 238 3.34 -8.89 -63.57
CA LEU A 238 2.20 -8.53 -62.72
C LEU A 238 1.44 -9.76 -62.21
N GLY A 239 1.34 -10.82 -63.02
CA GLY A 239 0.72 -12.08 -62.63
C GLY A 239 1.54 -12.89 -61.63
N ALA A 240 2.88 -12.84 -61.74
CA ALA A 240 3.79 -13.53 -60.82
C ALA A 240 3.83 -12.92 -59.41
N LEU A 241 3.53 -11.62 -59.28
CA LEU A 241 3.46 -10.90 -57.99
C LEU A 241 2.19 -11.22 -57.17
N ALA A 242 1.13 -11.72 -57.79
CA ALA A 242 -0.16 -11.97 -57.13
C ALA A 242 -0.12 -13.09 -56.05
N GLY A 243 0.95 -13.92 -56.04
CA GLY A 243 1.14 -15.02 -55.09
C GLY A 243 2.25 -14.81 -54.05
N VAL A 244 2.92 -13.64 -54.05
CA VAL A 244 4.05 -13.38 -53.16
C VAL A 244 3.53 -12.82 -51.82
N ALA A 245 3.93 -13.46 -50.71
CA ALA A 245 3.65 -12.96 -49.36
C ALA A 245 4.26 -11.56 -49.19
N GLY A 246 3.44 -10.56 -48.81
CA GLY A 246 3.83 -9.14 -48.75
C GLY A 246 2.91 -8.17 -49.51
N LEU A 247 1.83 -8.65 -50.14
CA LEU A 247 0.82 -7.78 -50.80
C LEU A 247 0.02 -6.93 -49.78
N PRO A 248 -0.60 -5.81 -50.20
CA PRO A 248 -1.33 -4.86 -49.33
C PRO A 248 -2.40 -5.48 -48.41
N GLY A 249 -2.91 -6.67 -48.75
CA GLY A 249 -3.86 -7.42 -47.93
C GLY A 249 -3.30 -7.88 -46.58
N ASP A 250 -2.00 -8.15 -46.48
CA ASP A 250 -1.36 -8.68 -45.27
C ASP A 250 -1.07 -7.56 -44.26
N GLN A 251 -0.62 -6.39 -44.72
CA GLN A 251 -0.51 -5.16 -43.91
C GLN A 251 -1.88 -4.74 -43.35
N SER A 252 -2.95 -4.90 -44.13
CA SER A 252 -4.33 -4.65 -43.66
C SER A 252 -4.75 -5.59 -42.53
N ALA A 253 -4.28 -6.84 -42.51
CA ALA A 253 -4.58 -7.80 -41.46
C ALA A 253 -3.84 -7.47 -40.14
N GLU A 254 -2.56 -7.10 -40.23
CA GLU A 254 -1.77 -6.66 -39.07
C GLU A 254 -2.36 -5.42 -38.39
N VAL A 255 -2.71 -4.38 -39.17
CA VAL A 255 -3.32 -3.15 -38.66
C VAL A 255 -4.68 -3.42 -38.00
N LYS A 256 -5.48 -4.35 -38.56
CA LYS A 256 -6.74 -4.78 -37.95
C LYS A 256 -6.51 -5.49 -36.61
N GLU A 257 -5.49 -6.34 -36.49
CA GLU A 257 -5.17 -6.98 -35.22
C GLU A 257 -4.73 -5.95 -34.18
N LEU A 258 -3.81 -5.04 -34.53
CA LEU A 258 -3.36 -3.96 -33.64
C LEU A 258 -4.53 -3.09 -33.18
N SER A 259 -5.45 -2.75 -34.07
CA SER A 259 -6.68 -2.01 -33.75
C SER A 259 -7.57 -2.77 -32.77
N ARG A 260 -7.71 -4.11 -32.94
CA ARG A 260 -8.42 -4.97 -32.00
C ARG A 260 -7.75 -4.99 -30.63
N GLN A 261 -6.41 -4.98 -30.57
CA GLN A 261 -5.67 -4.90 -29.30
C GLN A 261 -5.92 -3.55 -28.59
N CYS A 262 -5.89 -2.44 -29.33
CA CYS A 262 -6.26 -1.12 -28.82
C CYS A 262 -7.66 -1.13 -28.19
N GLY A 263 -8.65 -1.71 -28.87
CA GLY A 263 -10.01 -1.84 -28.34
C GLY A 263 -10.08 -2.62 -27.01
N ARG A 264 -9.27 -3.69 -26.87
CA ARG A 264 -9.16 -4.46 -25.61
C ARG A 264 -8.55 -3.64 -24.47
N LEU A 265 -7.46 -2.93 -24.74
CA LEU A 265 -6.78 -2.09 -23.76
C LEU A 265 -7.64 -0.90 -23.33
N GLU A 266 -8.34 -0.25 -24.27
CA GLU A 266 -9.32 0.81 -23.98
C GLU A 266 -10.48 0.31 -23.11
N SER A 267 -11.01 -0.88 -23.41
CA SER A 267 -12.03 -1.53 -22.57
C SER A 267 -11.51 -1.81 -21.15
N GLN A 268 -10.25 -2.22 -21.02
CA GLN A 268 -9.61 -2.41 -19.72
C GLN A 268 -9.42 -1.08 -18.97
N ARG A 269 -9.04 0.01 -19.67
CA ARG A 269 -8.97 1.36 -19.09
C ARG A 269 -10.35 1.80 -18.59
N GLY A 270 -11.41 1.58 -19.37
CA GLY A 270 -12.80 1.85 -18.95
C GLY A 270 -13.19 1.10 -17.66
N ARG A 271 -12.78 -0.17 -17.52
CA ARG A 271 -12.97 -0.94 -16.28
C ARG A 271 -12.24 -0.33 -15.08
N ILE A 272 -11.03 0.21 -15.28
CA ILE A 272 -10.28 0.93 -14.23
C ILE A 272 -11.03 2.20 -13.82
N CYS A 273 -11.53 2.99 -14.77
CA CYS A 273 -12.33 4.18 -14.47
C CYS A 273 -13.56 3.86 -13.61
N ALA A 274 -14.28 2.78 -13.94
CA ALA A 274 -15.42 2.32 -13.15
C ALA A 274 -15.00 1.85 -11.74
N ARG A 275 -13.86 1.15 -11.61
CA ARG A 275 -13.29 0.77 -10.30
C ARG A 275 -12.92 2.00 -9.47
N ARG A 276 -12.29 3.01 -10.07
CA ARG A 276 -11.92 4.28 -9.40
C ARG A 276 -13.16 5.03 -8.90
N ALA A 277 -14.22 5.11 -9.72
CA ALA A 277 -15.48 5.73 -9.31
C ALA A 277 -16.12 5.01 -8.12
N ARG A 278 -16.21 3.67 -8.16
CA ARG A 278 -16.71 2.88 -7.02
C ARG A 278 -15.87 3.04 -5.77
N LEU A 279 -14.54 3.09 -5.92
CA LEU A 279 -13.61 3.27 -4.81
C LEU A 279 -13.78 4.64 -4.16
N ARG A 280 -14.03 5.69 -4.95
CA ARG A 280 -14.27 7.05 -4.45
C ARG A 280 -15.50 7.10 -3.56
N ASN A 281 -16.63 6.57 -4.04
CA ASN A 281 -17.86 6.54 -3.26
C ASN A 281 -17.67 5.80 -1.92
N ARG A 282 -16.93 4.68 -1.93
CA ARG A 282 -16.62 3.93 -0.70
C ARG A 282 -15.70 4.69 0.25
N GLN A 283 -14.71 5.41 -0.30
CA GLN A 283 -13.81 6.24 0.50
C GLN A 283 -14.58 7.40 1.15
N ASP A 284 -15.45 8.08 0.40
CA ASP A 284 -16.26 9.18 0.90
C ASP A 284 -17.19 8.72 2.04
N GLN A 285 -17.86 7.58 1.85
CA GLN A 285 -18.68 6.98 2.91
C GLN A 285 -17.85 6.62 4.15
N CYS A 286 -16.65 6.06 3.96
CA CYS A 286 -15.76 5.73 5.06
C CYS A 286 -15.25 6.97 5.79
N ARG A 287 -14.96 8.06 5.08
CA ARG A 287 -14.57 9.35 5.67
C ARG A 287 -15.70 9.94 6.51
N GLU A 288 -16.93 9.86 6.02
CA GLU A 288 -18.09 10.34 6.75
C GLU A 288 -18.29 9.53 8.04
N ASN A 289 -18.28 8.19 7.95
CA ASN A 289 -18.42 7.31 9.12
C ASN A 289 -17.31 7.55 10.15
N HIS A 290 -16.06 7.68 9.70
CA HIS A 290 -14.93 7.99 10.56
C HIS A 290 -15.12 9.33 11.28
N ARG A 291 -15.56 10.38 10.57
CA ARG A 291 -15.85 11.70 11.16
C ARG A 291 -16.95 11.61 12.21
N LEU A 292 -18.04 10.91 11.92
CA LEU A 292 -19.13 10.70 12.87
C LEU A 292 -18.64 9.96 14.11
N ARG A 293 -17.76 8.96 13.94
CA ARG A 293 -17.21 8.21 15.07
C ARG A 293 -16.30 9.05 15.97
N LEU A 294 -15.46 9.89 15.39
CA LEU A 294 -14.66 10.86 16.14
C LEU A 294 -15.54 11.83 16.94
N GLN A 295 -16.62 12.34 16.34
CA GLN A 295 -17.56 13.24 17.04
C GLN A 295 -18.23 12.55 18.23
N LEU A 296 -18.69 11.32 18.06
CA LEU A 296 -19.29 10.53 19.14
C LEU A 296 -18.31 10.25 20.28
N ALA A 297 -17.06 9.92 19.96
CA ALA A 297 -16.01 9.72 20.96
C ALA A 297 -15.75 11.01 21.75
N GLU A 298 -15.64 12.16 21.08
CA GLU A 298 -15.48 13.45 21.76
C GLU A 298 -16.66 13.81 22.66
N GLU A 299 -17.89 13.56 22.22
CA GLU A 299 -19.11 13.81 22.99
C GLU A 299 -19.17 12.91 24.23
N SER A 300 -18.86 11.62 24.08
CA SER A 300 -18.76 10.67 25.19
C SER A 300 -17.77 11.17 26.25
N VAL A 301 -16.58 11.59 25.83
CA VAL A 301 -15.56 12.15 26.72
C VAL A 301 -16.04 13.42 27.41
N LYS A 302 -16.70 14.34 26.69
CA LYS A 302 -17.28 15.56 27.29
C LYS A 302 -18.34 15.23 28.34
N HIS A 303 -19.23 14.28 28.06
CA HIS A 303 -20.25 13.82 29.00
C HIS A 303 -19.63 13.20 30.25
N PHE A 304 -18.63 12.33 30.09
CA PHE A 304 -17.89 11.73 31.19
C PHE A 304 -17.28 12.80 32.11
N HIS A 305 -16.59 13.79 31.54
CA HIS A 305 -16.00 14.89 32.30
C HIS A 305 -17.05 15.73 33.06
N GLN A 306 -18.22 15.97 32.46
CA GLN A 306 -19.31 16.68 33.13
C GLN A 306 -19.86 15.89 34.32
N HIS A 307 -20.13 14.60 34.14
CA HIS A 307 -20.60 13.72 35.21
C HIS A 307 -19.56 13.61 36.33
N HIS A 308 -18.29 13.43 36.00
CA HIS A 308 -17.19 13.38 36.96
C HIS A 308 -17.07 14.70 37.75
N ARG A 309 -17.15 15.85 37.08
CA ARG A 309 -17.12 17.17 37.75
C ARG A 309 -18.29 17.34 38.72
N ILE A 310 -19.48 16.87 38.37
CA ILE A 310 -20.65 16.90 39.26
C ILE A 310 -20.43 15.98 40.46
N GLN A 311 -19.90 14.78 40.25
CA GLN A 311 -19.61 13.82 41.32
C GLN A 311 -18.58 14.40 42.30
N VAL A 312 -17.46 14.94 41.81
CA VAL A 312 -16.44 15.58 42.66
C VAL A 312 -17.03 16.73 43.49
N LYS A 313 -17.92 17.54 42.92
CA LYS A 313 -18.62 18.59 43.67
C LYS A 313 -19.52 18.01 44.77
N ARG A 314 -20.26 16.94 44.48
CA ARG A 314 -21.12 16.25 45.47
C ARG A 314 -20.31 15.66 46.61
N ASP A 315 -19.17 15.05 46.31
CA ASP A 315 -18.31 14.44 47.32
C ASP A 315 -17.66 15.50 48.22
N LYS A 316 -17.24 16.65 47.66
CA LYS A 316 -16.80 17.81 48.45
C LYS A 316 -17.88 18.33 49.39
N MET A 317 -19.13 18.47 48.92
CA MET A 317 -20.24 18.90 49.78
C MET A 317 -20.51 17.90 50.91
N LYS A 318 -20.46 16.60 50.63
CA LYS A 318 -20.59 15.56 51.67
C LYS A 318 -19.48 15.64 52.71
N GLU A 319 -18.24 15.87 52.28
CA GLU A 319 -17.09 16.02 53.18
C GLU A 319 -17.24 17.28 54.06
N GLU A 320 -17.68 18.41 53.50
CA GLU A 320 -17.98 19.62 54.26
C GLU A 320 -19.12 19.44 55.27
N GLU A 321 -20.19 18.72 54.89
CA GLU A 321 -21.27 18.37 55.81
C GLU A 321 -20.81 17.48 56.95
N GLN A 322 -19.93 16.51 56.68
CA GLN A 322 -19.32 15.67 57.72
C GLN A 322 -18.51 16.51 58.71
N LYS A 323 -17.64 17.40 58.20
CA LYS A 323 -16.86 18.33 59.04
C LYS A 323 -17.76 19.24 59.90
N LYS A 324 -18.88 19.74 59.34
CA LYS A 324 -19.87 20.51 60.10
C LYS A 324 -20.54 19.69 61.20
N LYS A 325 -20.95 18.44 60.91
CA LYS A 325 -21.55 17.54 61.90
C LYS A 325 -20.57 17.22 63.04
N GLU A 326 -19.30 16.97 62.71
CA GLU A 326 -18.23 16.76 63.70
C GLU A 326 -18.02 17.98 64.59
N TRP A 327 -17.97 19.18 64.00
CA TRP A 327 -17.85 20.43 64.75
C TRP A 327 -19.02 20.66 65.71
N ILE A 328 -20.27 20.46 65.24
CA ILE A 328 -21.47 20.56 66.09
C ILE A 328 -21.38 19.56 67.25
N ASN A 329 -20.93 18.33 66.99
CA ASN A 329 -20.80 17.31 68.02
C ASN A 329 -19.72 17.68 69.07
N GLN A 330 -18.61 18.28 68.63
CA GLN A 330 -17.58 18.80 69.53
C GLN A 330 -18.12 19.94 70.43
N GLU A 331 -18.85 20.90 69.87
CA GLU A 331 -19.46 21.98 70.66
C GLU A 331 -20.52 21.48 71.64
N ARG A 332 -21.34 20.50 71.23
CA ARG A 332 -22.27 19.81 72.14
C ARG A 332 -21.55 19.14 73.30
N LYS A 333 -20.45 18.42 73.03
CA LYS A 333 -19.62 17.80 74.08
C LYS A 333 -19.04 18.84 75.05
N LYS A 334 -18.49 19.94 74.54
CA LYS A 334 -17.99 21.05 75.39
C LYS A 334 -19.10 21.64 76.25
N THR A 335 -20.28 21.83 75.67
CA THR A 335 -21.45 22.37 76.40
C THR A 335 -21.90 21.41 77.50
N LEU A 336 -22.01 20.11 77.20
CA LEU A 336 -22.32 19.08 78.19
C LEU A 336 -21.26 19.01 79.30
N GLN A 337 -19.98 19.15 78.97
CA GLN A 337 -18.90 19.22 79.98
C GLN A 337 -19.04 20.45 80.88
N ARG A 338 -19.33 21.63 80.31
CA ARG A 338 -19.59 22.86 81.09
C ARG A 338 -20.79 22.71 82.02
N LEU A 339 -21.88 22.11 81.55
CA LEU A 339 -23.07 21.84 82.36
C LEU A 339 -22.79 20.83 83.49
N ARG A 340 -21.95 19.81 83.24
CA ARG A 340 -21.52 18.86 84.28
C ARG A 340 -20.62 19.49 85.34
N ALA A 341 -19.81 20.48 84.98
CA ALA A 341 -18.93 21.20 85.90
C ALA A 341 -19.63 22.31 86.71
N PHE A 342 -20.92 22.58 86.43
CA PHE A 342 -21.73 23.58 87.14
C PHE A 342 -22.58 22.97 88.28
N LYS A 343 -22.49 21.65 88.49
CA LYS A 343 -22.88 20.97 89.73
C LYS A 343 -21.67 20.89 90.65
#